data_AF-A0A661I4J3-F1
#
_entry.id   AF-A0A661I4J3-F1
#
_cell.length_a   1.000
_cell.length_b   1.000
_cell.length_c   1.000
_cell.angle_alpha   90.00
_cell.angle_beta   90.00
_cell.angle_gamma   90.00
#
_symmetry.space_group_name_H-M   'P 1'
#
loop_
_entity.id
_entity.type
_entity.pdbx_description
1 polymer ?
#
loop_
_entity_poly.entity_id
_entity_poly.type
_entity_poly.pdbx_seq_one_letter_code
_entity_poly.pdbx_strand_id
1 'polypeptide(L)'
;MGNSNRLLLAYRTMPSIDNNAEYEIMLSPQFYTLKREQLSVSYHHQAKKLAPSVLDNLLPADGNYEYYVFRDEDVWVFIAYDPEEIAKFLIS
;
A
#
# COMPACT_ATOMS: atom_id res chain seq x y z
N MET A 1 1.67 31.89 4.56
CA MET A 1 3.06 31.39 4.64
C MET A 1 2.97 29.88 4.60
N GLY A 2 3.25 29.27 3.44
CA GLY A 2 2.90 27.88 3.15
C GLY A 2 3.85 26.92 3.86
N ASN A 3 3.30 26.10 4.76
CA ASN A 3 4.02 25.00 5.36
C ASN A 3 4.34 24.01 4.24
N SER A 4 5.60 23.96 3.81
CA SER A 4 6.06 23.07 2.75
C SER A 4 6.34 21.73 3.40
N ASN A 5 5.29 20.92 3.64
CA ASN A 5 5.48 19.56 4.14
C ASN A 5 6.47 18.84 3.22
N ARG A 6 7.57 18.37 3.81
CA ARG A 6 8.62 17.69 3.06
C ARG A 6 8.13 16.29 2.77
N LEU A 7 7.85 16.00 1.51
CA LEU A 7 7.49 14.66 1.05
C LEU A 7 8.73 13.76 1.15
N LEU A 8 8.62 12.70 1.94
CA LEU A 8 9.64 11.69 2.16
C LEU A 8 9.20 10.39 1.50
N LEU A 9 9.98 9.93 0.52
CA LEU A 9 9.84 8.57 0.01
C LEU A 9 10.53 7.61 0.99
N ALA A 10 9.75 6.79 1.69
CA ALA A 10 10.26 5.85 2.68
C ALA A 10 10.47 4.46 2.07
N TYR A 11 11.70 3.93 2.21
CA TYR A 11 12.15 2.64 1.67
C TYR A 11 13.15 1.98 2.63
N ARG A 12 13.31 0.65 2.58
CA ARG A 12 13.98 -0.13 3.64
C ARG A 12 15.43 0.26 3.94
N THR A 13 16.14 0.80 2.96
CA THR A 13 17.56 1.14 3.03
C THR A 13 17.81 2.65 2.99
N MET A 14 16.82 3.45 3.41
CA MET A 14 16.94 4.90 3.42
C MET A 14 17.93 5.37 4.51
N PRO A 15 18.68 6.46 4.26
CA PRO A 15 19.52 7.07 5.28
C PRO A 15 18.65 7.65 6.42
N SER A 16 19.25 7.76 7.61
CA SER A 16 18.60 8.44 8.73
C SER A 16 18.24 9.88 8.37
N ILE A 17 17.03 10.27 8.74
CA ILE A 17 16.50 11.62 8.51
C ILE A 17 16.56 12.45 9.78
N ASP A 18 16.34 13.76 9.64
CA ASP A 18 16.19 14.65 10.78
C ASP A 18 14.84 14.41 11.47
N ASN A 19 14.88 13.96 12.72
CA ASN A 19 13.71 13.67 13.55
C ASN A 19 12.99 14.93 14.05
N ASN A 20 13.54 16.12 13.81
CA ASN A 20 13.00 17.38 14.33
C ASN A 20 12.09 18.10 13.32
N ALA A 21 11.68 17.42 12.24
CA ALA A 21 10.81 17.94 11.20
C ALA A 21 9.61 17.03 10.96
N GLU A 22 8.50 17.61 10.49
CA GLU A 22 7.32 16.87 10.04
C GLU A 22 7.46 16.50 8.56
N TYR A 23 7.09 15.26 8.22
CA TYR A 23 7.15 14.74 6.85
C TYR A 23 5.80 14.17 6.42
N GLU A 24 5.47 14.40 5.15
CA GLU A 24 4.46 13.60 4.46
C GLU A 24 5.15 12.35 3.90
N ILE A 25 4.63 11.17 4.23
CA ILE A 25 5.29 9.92 3.88
C ILE A 25 4.65 9.32 2.63
N MET A 26 5.48 9.01 1.65
CA MET A 26 5.14 8.13 0.53
C MET A 26 5.86 6.81 0.74
N LEU A 27 5.11 5.71 0.85
CA LEU A 27 5.69 4.38 0.96
C LEU A 27 6.15 3.90 -0.43
N SER A 28 7.37 3.37 -0.49
CA SER A 28 7.85 2.71 -1.70
C SER A 28 7.05 1.44 -2.00
N PRO A 29 7.00 0.99 -3.27
CA PRO A 29 6.39 -0.29 -3.67
C PRO A 29 6.96 -1.54 -2.97
N GLN A 30 8.04 -1.42 -2.20
CA GLN A 30 8.59 -2.51 -1.38
C GLN A 30 7.69 -2.91 -0.19
N PHE A 31 6.64 -2.14 0.10
CA PHE A 31 5.72 -2.35 1.22
C PHE A 31 4.32 -2.82 0.80
N TYR A 32 4.07 -2.95 -0.51
CA TYR A 32 2.76 -3.39 -0.98
C TYR A 32 2.85 -4.10 -2.34
N THR A 33 1.90 -5.00 -2.58
CA THR A 33 1.70 -5.64 -3.88
C THR A 33 0.51 -5.00 -4.56
N LEU A 34 0.67 -4.58 -5.81
CA LEU A 34 -0.38 -3.98 -6.62
C LEU A 34 -0.72 -4.86 -7.82
N LYS A 35 -2.02 -5.07 -8.06
CA LYS A 35 -2.54 -5.72 -9.27
C LYS A 35 -3.74 -4.97 -9.83
N ARG A 36 -3.76 -4.80 -11.16
CA ARG A 36 -4.89 -4.21 -11.89
C ARG A 36 -5.58 -5.31 -12.68
N GLU A 37 -6.90 -5.43 -12.53
CA GLU A 37 -7.68 -6.49 -13.17
C GLU A 37 -8.99 -5.92 -13.74
N GLN A 38 -9.38 -6.34 -14.94
CA GLN A 38 -10.73 -6.12 -15.45
C GLN A 38 -11.64 -7.22 -14.89
N LEU A 39 -12.61 -6.83 -14.06
CA LEU A 39 -13.55 -7.76 -13.46
C LEU A 39 -14.99 -7.33 -13.76
N SER A 40 -15.83 -8.30 -14.11
CA SER A 40 -17.27 -8.12 -14.32
C SER A 40 -18.04 -8.01 -12.99
N VAL A 41 -17.51 -7.25 -12.03
CA VAL A 41 -18.17 -6.95 -10.75
C VAL A 41 -18.59 -5.49 -10.71
N SER A 42 -19.86 -5.27 -10.36
CA SER A 42 -20.45 -3.93 -10.39
C SER A 42 -20.17 -3.14 -9.12
N TYR A 43 -19.92 -3.82 -8.00
CA TYR A 43 -19.84 -3.19 -6.69
C TYR A 43 -18.50 -3.42 -5.98
N HIS A 44 -18.01 -2.38 -5.30
CA HIS A 44 -16.75 -2.37 -4.56
C HIS A 44 -16.65 -3.49 -3.52
N HIS A 45 -17.71 -3.76 -2.76
CA HIS A 45 -17.71 -4.80 -1.74
C HIS A 45 -17.51 -6.21 -2.34
N GLN A 46 -17.92 -6.44 -3.59
CA GLN A 46 -17.69 -7.71 -4.30
C GLN A 46 -16.23 -7.80 -4.71
N ALA A 47 -15.68 -6.73 -5.30
CA ALA A 47 -14.26 -6.65 -5.64
C ALA A 47 -13.39 -6.89 -4.40
N LYS A 48 -13.69 -6.24 -3.26
CA LYS A 48 -12.94 -6.42 -2.01
C LYS A 48 -12.90 -7.88 -1.53
N LYS A 49 -13.99 -8.64 -1.70
CA LYS A 49 -14.02 -10.08 -1.35
C LYS A 49 -13.14 -10.94 -2.27
N LEU A 50 -12.90 -10.49 -3.50
CA LEU A 50 -12.02 -11.18 -4.45
C LEU A 50 -10.55 -10.85 -4.23
N ALA A 51 -10.21 -9.83 -3.44
CA ALA A 51 -8.84 -9.36 -3.28
C ALA A 51 -7.84 -10.46 -2.86
N PRO A 52 -8.14 -11.33 -1.87
CA PRO A 52 -7.24 -12.43 -1.52
C PRO A 52 -7.00 -13.37 -2.72
N SER A 53 -8.07 -13.78 -3.41
CA SER A 53 -7.96 -14.68 -4.56
C SER A 53 -7.23 -14.06 -5.75
N VAL A 54 -7.39 -12.75 -5.99
CA VAL A 54 -6.72 -12.03 -7.09
C VAL A 54 -5.21 -11.94 -6.85
N LEU A 55 -4.80 -11.87 -5.58
CA LEU A 55 -3.41 -11.63 -5.16
C LEU A 55 -2.71 -12.88 -4.59
N ASP A 56 -3.39 -14.01 -4.43
CA ASP A 56 -2.92 -15.23 -3.77
C ASP A 56 -1.52 -15.70 -4.22
N ASN A 57 -1.26 -15.71 -5.54
CA ASN A 57 0.02 -16.14 -6.11
C ASN A 57 1.08 -15.03 -6.20
N LEU A 58 0.79 -13.83 -5.71
CA LEU A 58 1.69 -12.67 -5.72
C LEU A 58 2.19 -12.30 -4.33
N LEU A 59 1.61 -12.88 -3.28
CA LEU A 59 1.95 -12.60 -1.91
C LEU A 59 2.81 -13.73 -1.33
N PRO A 60 3.81 -13.40 -0.50
CA PRO A 60 4.46 -14.37 0.38
C PRO A 60 3.43 -15.15 1.21
N ALA A 61 3.73 -16.42 1.50
CA ALA A 61 2.85 -17.27 2.29
C ALA A 61 2.69 -16.79 3.75
N ASP A 62 3.68 -16.05 4.25
CA ASP A 62 3.76 -15.63 5.64
C ASP A 62 3.59 -14.10 5.71
N GLY A 63 2.36 -13.62 5.86
CA GLY A 63 2.07 -12.20 6.02
C GLY A 63 0.63 -11.92 6.45
N ASN A 64 0.44 -10.86 7.24
CA ASN A 64 -0.90 -10.45 7.69
C ASN A 64 -1.41 -9.33 6.79
N TYR A 65 -1.88 -9.71 5.59
CA TYR A 65 -2.23 -8.74 4.56
C TYR A 65 -3.61 -8.12 4.76
N GLU A 66 -3.64 -6.79 4.74
CA GLU A 66 -4.84 -6.01 4.49
C GLU A 66 -4.95 -5.65 3.00
N TYR A 67 -6.20 -5.46 2.55
CA TYR A 67 -6.50 -5.18 1.15
C TYR A 67 -7.22 -3.85 0.99
N TYR A 68 -6.61 -2.97 0.22
CA TYR A 68 -7.23 -1.77 -0.32
C TYR A 68 -7.60 -2.01 -1.78
N VAL A 69 -8.87 -1.77 -2.10
CA VAL A 69 -9.41 -1.97 -3.44
C VAL A 69 -10.10 -0.69 -3.85
N PHE A 70 -9.94 -0.27 -5.10
CA PHE A 70 -10.69 0.84 -5.67
C PHE A 70 -10.86 0.62 -7.17
N ARG A 71 -11.77 1.41 -7.75
CA ARG A 71 -12.00 1.41 -9.19
C ARG A 71 -11.26 2.59 -9.81
N ASP A 72 -10.48 2.31 -10.83
CA ASP A 72 -9.76 3.29 -11.65
C ASP A 72 -10.29 3.13 -13.07
N GLU A 73 -11.15 4.06 -13.51
CA GLU A 73 -11.89 3.96 -14.77
C GLU A 73 -12.64 2.60 -14.91
N ASP A 74 -12.19 1.75 -15.82
CA ASP A 74 -12.77 0.43 -16.12
C ASP A 74 -12.00 -0.74 -15.51
N VAL A 75 -11.00 -0.46 -14.68
CA VAL A 75 -10.20 -1.50 -14.00
C VAL A 75 -10.38 -1.45 -12.48
N TRP A 76 -10.34 -2.62 -11.87
CA TRP A 76 -10.22 -2.74 -10.42
C TRP A 76 -8.75 -2.77 -10.04
N VAL A 77 -8.36 -1.90 -9.12
CA VAL A 77 -7.01 -1.85 -8.56
C VAL A 77 -7.04 -2.49 -7.18
N PHE A 78 -6.17 -3.47 -6.99
CA PHE A 78 -5.99 -4.22 -5.77
C PHE A 78 -4.62 -3.91 -5.20
N ILE A 79 -4.58 -3.53 -3.93
CA ILE A 79 -3.35 -3.29 -3.19
C ILE A 79 -3.41 -4.16 -1.93
N ALA A 80 -2.41 -5.02 -1.75
CA ALA A 80 -2.19 -5.74 -0.50
C ALA A 80 -0.97 -5.17 0.21
N TYR A 81 -1.08 -4.96 1.52
CA TYR A 81 0.01 -4.46 2.36
C TYR A 81 -0.07 -5.11 3.75
N ASP A 82 1.06 -5.23 4.43
CA ASP A 82 1.12 -5.68 5.83
C ASP A 82 1.23 -4.44 6.75
N PRO A 83 0.16 -4.07 7.47
CA PRO A 83 0.16 -2.89 8.32
C PRO A 83 1.14 -3.01 9.50
N GLU A 84 1.36 -4.23 10.02
CA GLU A 84 2.30 -4.44 11.12
C GLU A 84 3.74 -4.26 10.65
N GLU A 85 4.07 -4.76 9.46
CA GLU A 85 5.39 -4.57 8.86
C GLU A 85 5.68 -3.08 8.63
N ILE A 86 4.73 -2.35 8.04
CA ILE A 86 4.86 -0.92 7.78
C ILE A 86 5.00 -0.15 9.11
N ALA A 87 4.18 -0.44 10.10
CA ALA A 87 4.26 0.21 11.41
C ALA A 87 5.62 -0.04 12.09
N LYS A 88 6.12 -1.29 12.06
CA LYS A 88 7.44 -1.63 12.60
C LYS A 88 8.56 -0.84 11.93
N PHE A 89 8.50 -0.68 10.60
CA PHE A 89 9.49 0.10 9.85
C PHE A 89 9.41 1.61 10.13
N LEU A 90 8.21 2.18 10.30
CA LEU A 90 8.06 3.61 10.53
C LEU A 90 8.40 4.04 11.96
N ILE A 91 8.37 3.12 12.92
CA ILE A 91 8.65 3.38 14.34
C ILE A 91 10.12 3.04 14.70
N SER A 92 10.81 2.24 13.87
CA SER A 92 12.22 1.88 14.08
C SER A 92 13.17 3.02 13.76
#